data_AF-A0A699W1V7-F1
#
_entry.id   AF-A0A699W1V7-F1
#
_cell.length_a   1.000
_cell.length_b   1.000
_cell.length_c   1.000
_cell.angle_alpha   90.00
_cell.angle_beta   90.00
_cell.angle_gamma   90.00
#
_symmetry.space_group_name_H-M   'P 1'
#
loop_
_entity.id
_entity.type
_entity.pdbx_description
1 polymer ?
#
loop_
_entity_poly.entity_id
_entity_poly.type
_entity_poly.pdbx_seq_one_letter_code
_entity_poly.pdbx_strand_id
1 'polypeptide(L)'
;KILMEEDYKPVVQHQRRVNPKIHDVIKKDVEKLLDARLIYPISDSPWVSPVHCVPKKGGFTVIENEEYELILTRLVTGWRVCIDYRKLNEATRKDHFPLPFMDQMLERLAENEYYCFLDGFSGYFQSPIDPRD
;
A
#
# COMPACT_ATOMS: atom_id res chain seq x y z
N LYS A 1 17.82 6.13 -3.71
CA LYS A 1 17.64 6.73 -5.03
C LYS A 1 16.74 5.88 -5.91
N ILE A 2 15.65 6.44 -6.41
CA ILE A 2 14.70 5.85 -7.35
C ILE A 2 15.23 6.15 -8.76
N LEU A 3 15.58 5.10 -9.48
CA LEU A 3 16.10 5.23 -10.84
C LEU A 3 14.94 5.25 -11.83
N MET A 4 14.91 6.24 -12.73
CA MET A 4 13.92 6.37 -13.79
C MET A 4 14.52 5.96 -15.15
N GLU A 5 13.68 5.55 -16.10
CA GLU A 5 14.06 5.32 -17.51
C GLU A 5 14.56 6.61 -18.16
N GLU A 6 15.35 6.57 -19.22
CA GLU A 6 16.00 7.79 -19.78
C GLU A 6 15.00 8.78 -20.41
N ASP A 7 13.92 8.29 -21.04
CA ASP A 7 12.94 9.09 -21.80
C ASP A 7 11.63 9.38 -21.01
N TYR A 8 11.69 9.35 -19.68
CA TYR A 8 10.48 9.51 -18.87
C TYR A 8 9.94 10.95 -18.86
N LYS A 9 8.62 11.07 -18.76
CA LYS A 9 7.91 12.34 -18.55
C LYS A 9 7.12 12.28 -17.25
N PRO A 10 7.25 13.27 -16.35
CA PRO A 10 6.43 13.34 -15.15
C PRO A 10 4.95 13.34 -15.48
N VAL A 11 4.16 12.65 -14.66
CA VAL A 11 2.72 12.55 -14.84
C VAL A 11 1.98 13.07 -13.62
N VAL A 12 1.12 14.05 -13.86
CA VAL A 12 0.13 14.54 -12.90
C VAL A 12 -1.21 13.86 -13.20
N GLN A 13 -1.65 12.98 -12.31
CA GLN A 13 -2.95 12.32 -12.42
C GLN A 13 -3.98 13.03 -11.55
N HIS A 14 -5.17 13.28 -12.10
CA HIS A 14 -6.27 13.83 -11.33
C HIS A 14 -6.81 12.81 -10.31
N GLN A 15 -7.17 13.30 -9.12
CA GLN A 15 -7.77 12.49 -8.07
C GLN A 15 -9.14 11.97 -8.52
N ARG A 16 -9.40 10.67 -8.29
CA ARG A 16 -10.71 10.09 -8.60
C ARG A 16 -11.76 10.60 -7.62
N ARG A 17 -12.99 10.80 -8.11
CA ARG A 17 -14.14 11.11 -7.26
C ARG A 17 -14.37 9.99 -6.24
N VAL A 18 -14.42 10.35 -4.97
CA VAL A 18 -14.68 9.44 -3.85
C VAL A 18 -15.97 9.82 -3.14
N ASN A 19 -16.61 8.85 -2.49
CA ASN A 19 -17.74 9.10 -1.60
C ASN A 19 -17.27 9.93 -0.39
N PRO A 20 -18.04 10.92 0.10
CA PRO A 20 -17.71 11.69 1.30
C PRO A 20 -17.25 10.85 2.50
N LYS A 21 -17.90 9.72 2.79
CA LYS A 21 -17.48 8.83 3.89
C LYS A 21 -16.07 8.27 3.70
N ILE A 22 -15.71 7.95 2.45
CA ILE A 22 -14.37 7.45 2.10
C ILE A 22 -13.35 8.59 2.15
N HIS A 23 -13.75 9.79 1.74
CA HIS A 23 -12.90 10.97 1.84
C HIS A 23 -12.48 11.23 3.30
N ASP A 24 -13.40 11.11 4.26
CA ASP A 24 -13.09 11.28 5.68
C ASP A 24 -12.09 10.22 6.19
N VAL A 25 -12.22 8.97 5.70
CA VAL A 25 -11.26 7.90 5.99
C VAL A 25 -9.87 8.22 5.44
N ILE A 26 -9.79 8.68 4.18
CA ILE A 26 -8.52 9.09 3.55
C ILE A 26 -7.89 10.21 4.37
N LYS A 27 -8.66 11.26 4.67
CA LYS A 27 -8.19 12.43 5.40
C LYS A 27 -7.60 12.04 6.75
N LYS A 28 -8.31 11.22 7.53
CA LYS A 28 -7.85 10.76 8.84
C LYS A 28 -6.55 9.96 8.76
N ASP A 29 -6.37 9.13 7.74
CA ASP A 29 -5.12 8.37 7.57
C ASP A 29 -3.95 9.26 7.10
N VAL A 30 -4.20 10.24 6.22
CA VAL A 30 -3.19 11.22 5.80
C VAL A 30 -2.73 12.07 6.99
N GLU A 31 -3.64 12.53 7.84
CA GLU A 31 -3.31 13.28 9.06
C GLU A 31 -2.40 12.47 9.99
N LYS A 32 -2.70 11.18 10.24
CA LYS A 32 -1.83 10.31 11.04
C LYS A 32 -0.43 10.18 10.45
N LEU A 33 -0.32 10.05 9.13
CA LEU A 33 0.98 9.92 8.46
C LEU A 33 1.79 11.22 8.54
N LEU A 34 1.12 12.38 8.46
CA LEU A 34 1.73 13.70 8.69
C LEU A 34 2.22 13.84 10.13
N ASP A 35 1.38 13.48 11.12
CA ASP A 35 1.74 13.53 12.54
C ASP A 35 2.93 12.64 12.88
N ALA A 36 2.99 11.45 12.25
CA ALA A 36 4.11 10.51 12.36
C ALA A 36 5.36 10.94 11.59
N ARG A 37 5.32 12.06 10.86
CA ARG A 37 6.40 12.56 9.98
C ARG A 37 6.85 11.57 8.90
N LEU A 38 5.95 10.69 8.47
CA LEU A 38 6.20 9.74 7.38
C LEU A 38 5.97 10.38 6.00
N ILE A 39 5.16 11.44 5.95
CA ILE A 39 4.91 12.25 4.76
C ILE A 39 5.00 13.73 5.11
N TYR A 40 5.14 14.59 4.10
CA TYR A 40 5.18 16.04 4.23
C TYR A 40 4.38 16.70 3.09
N PRO A 41 3.86 17.92 3.30
CA PRO A 41 3.16 18.64 2.25
C PRO A 41 4.14 19.17 1.19
N ILE A 42 3.78 18.97 -0.09
CA ILE A 42 4.50 19.52 -1.25
C ILE A 42 3.49 20.11 -2.23
N SER A 43 3.77 21.31 -2.75
CA SER A 43 2.84 22.03 -3.66
C SER A 43 3.26 22.00 -5.12
N ASP A 44 4.55 21.80 -5.38
CA ASP A 44 5.21 21.97 -6.67
C ASP A 44 5.71 20.65 -7.27
N SER A 45 5.22 19.51 -6.76
CA SER A 45 5.59 18.20 -7.30
C SER A 45 5.15 18.06 -8.77
N PRO A 46 6.07 17.72 -9.69
CA PRO A 46 5.71 17.41 -11.08
C PRO A 46 5.03 16.03 -11.21
N TRP A 47 4.98 15.26 -10.13
CA TRP A 47 4.35 13.94 -10.04
C TRP A 47 3.15 13.96 -9.11
N VAL A 48 2.03 13.42 -9.59
CA VAL A 48 0.85 13.19 -8.75
C VAL A 48 0.23 11.83 -9.09
N SER A 49 0.12 10.97 -8.08
CA SER A 49 -0.62 9.71 -8.16
C SER A 49 -1.92 9.81 -7.35
N PRO A 50 -3.03 9.29 -7.87
CA PRO A 50 -4.31 9.38 -7.17
C PRO A 50 -4.36 8.37 -6.02
N VAL A 51 -5.09 8.73 -4.98
CA VAL A 51 -5.39 7.88 -3.83
C VAL A 51 -6.64 7.04 -4.13
N HIS A 52 -6.59 5.77 -3.75
CA HIS A 52 -7.69 4.82 -3.85
C HIS A 52 -7.91 4.14 -2.50
N CYS A 53 -9.17 4.00 -2.09
CA CYS A 53 -9.52 3.30 -0.85
C CYS A 53 -10.13 1.94 -1.15
N VAL A 54 -9.57 0.91 -0.53
CA VAL A 54 -10.04 -0.47 -0.67
C VAL A 54 -10.55 -0.95 0.69
N PRO A 55 -11.77 -1.49 0.79
CA PRO A 55 -12.25 -2.09 2.02
C PRO A 55 -11.43 -3.34 2.34
N LYS A 56 -10.99 -3.49 3.60
CA LYS A 56 -10.43 -4.75 4.09
C LYS A 56 -11.53 -5.80 4.05
N LYS A 57 -11.20 -6.97 3.49
CA LYS A 57 -12.10 -8.13 3.53
C LYS A 57 -12.29 -8.53 4.99
N GLY A 58 -13.50 -8.35 5.53
CA GLY A 58 -13.93 -9.00 6.76
C GLY A 58 -14.53 -10.38 6.48
N GLY A 59 -14.98 -11.03 7.55
CA GLY A 59 -15.83 -12.21 7.45
C GLY A 59 -17.17 -11.88 6.78
N PHE A 60 -17.87 -12.92 6.35
CA PHE A 60 -19.24 -12.80 5.87
C PHE A 60 -20.22 -12.92 7.03
N THR A 61 -21.24 -12.09 7.05
CA THR A 61 -22.40 -12.25 7.92
C THR A 61 -23.62 -12.55 7.07
N VAL A 62 -24.46 -13.47 7.54
CA VAL A 62 -25.77 -13.69 6.97
C VAL A 62 -26.73 -12.75 7.68
N ILE A 63 -27.35 -11.84 6.93
CA ILE A 63 -28.35 -10.91 7.43
C ILE A 63 -29.68 -11.30 6.77
N GLU A 64 -30.72 -11.50 7.57
CA GLU A 64 -32.09 -11.65 7.07
C GLU A 64 -32.62 -10.28 6.62
N ASN A 65 -33.08 -10.18 5.37
CA ASN A 65 -33.76 -8.98 4.89
C ASN A 65 -35.23 -8.93 5.38
N GLU A 66 -35.97 -7.88 4.99
CA GLU A 66 -37.39 -7.70 5.32
C GLU A 66 -38.32 -8.77 4.69
N GLU A 67 -37.83 -9.49 3.68
CA GLU A 67 -38.49 -10.62 3.00
C GLU A 67 -38.01 -11.99 3.53
N TYR A 68 -37.28 -12.02 4.66
CA TYR A 68 -36.68 -13.22 5.27
C TYR A 68 -35.65 -13.94 4.39
N GLU A 69 -35.10 -13.26 3.39
CA GLU A 69 -34.00 -13.80 2.59
C GLU A 69 -32.67 -13.66 3.32
N LEU A 70 -31.91 -14.75 3.38
CA LEU A 70 -30.57 -14.79 3.98
C LEU A 70 -29.55 -14.19 3.00
N ILE A 71 -29.27 -12.88 3.13
CA ILE A 71 -28.28 -12.19 2.29
C ILE A 71 -26.90 -12.30 2.93
N LEU A 72 -25.95 -12.87 2.17
CA LEU A 72 -24.54 -12.88 2.54
C LEU A 72 -23.96 -11.47 2.37
N THR A 73 -23.86 -10.73 3.47
CA THR A 73 -23.28 -9.37 3.48
C THR A 73 -21.84 -9.42 3.94
N ARG A 74 -20.99 -8.64 3.28
CA ARG A 74 -19.56 -8.56 3.59
C ARG A 74 -19.34 -7.48 4.64
N LEU A 75 -18.93 -7.85 5.85
CA LEU A 75 -18.51 -6.85 6.84
C LEU A 75 -17.20 -6.19 6.37
N VAL A 76 -17.18 -4.86 6.35
CA VAL A 76 -15.96 -4.09 6.14
C VAL A 76 -15.32 -3.86 7.50
N THR A 77 -14.28 -4.61 7.83
CA THR A 77 -13.57 -4.52 9.13
C THR A 77 -12.60 -3.34 9.20
N GLY A 78 -12.36 -2.66 8.08
CA GLY A 78 -11.54 -1.47 7.99
C GLY A 78 -11.28 -1.07 6.54
N TRP A 79 -10.51 -0.02 6.34
CA TRP A 79 -10.14 0.47 5.02
C TRP A 79 -8.62 0.41 4.83
N ARG A 80 -8.19 0.35 3.57
CA ARG A 80 -6.80 0.51 3.16
C ARG A 80 -6.73 1.70 2.22
N VAL A 81 -5.98 2.73 2.61
CA VAL A 81 -5.61 3.82 1.72
C VAL A 81 -4.43 3.34 0.88
N CYS A 82 -4.61 3.31 -0.43
CA CYS A 82 -3.62 2.87 -1.40
C CYS A 82 -3.33 4.00 -2.39
N ILE A 83 -2.09 4.15 -2.82
CA ILE A 83 -1.71 5.12 -3.83
C ILE A 83 -1.49 4.37 -5.14
N ASP A 84 -2.10 4.85 -6.23
CA ASP A 84 -1.97 4.23 -7.55
C ASP A 84 -0.66 4.67 -8.22
N TYR A 85 0.41 3.92 -7.92
CA TYR A 85 1.73 4.13 -8.48
C TYR A 85 1.94 3.50 -9.86
N ARG A 86 0.91 3.00 -10.56
CA ARG A 86 1.13 2.28 -11.85
C ARG A 86 1.94 3.09 -12.86
N LYS A 87 1.60 4.36 -13.08
CA LYS A 87 2.34 5.25 -14.00
C LYS A 87 3.75 5.59 -13.49
N LEU A 88 3.93 5.69 -12.17
CA LEU A 88 5.25 5.89 -11.58
C LEU A 88 6.11 4.64 -11.80
N ASN A 89 5.56 3.47 -11.51
CA ASN A 89 6.22 2.17 -11.65
C ASN A 89 6.60 1.85 -13.09
N GLU A 90 5.82 2.32 -14.08
CA GLU A 90 6.16 2.23 -15.51
C GLU A 90 7.36 3.09 -15.89
N ALA A 91 7.56 4.23 -15.21
CA ALA A 91 8.69 5.14 -15.44
C ALA A 91 9.95 4.75 -14.64
N THR A 92 9.80 3.99 -13.55
CA THR A 92 10.92 3.53 -12.72
C THR A 92 11.61 2.32 -13.33
N ARG A 93 12.95 2.32 -13.31
CA ARG A 93 13.77 1.17 -13.68
C ARG A 93 13.62 0.07 -12.63
N LYS A 94 13.45 -1.17 -13.10
CA LYS A 94 13.37 -2.34 -12.21
C LYS A 94 14.76 -2.70 -11.69
N ASP A 95 14.93 -2.60 -10.38
CA ASP A 95 16.12 -3.11 -9.71
C ASP A 95 16.06 -4.64 -9.58
N HIS A 96 17.12 -5.32 -10.02
CA HIS A 96 17.23 -6.77 -9.96
C HIS A 96 18.13 -7.14 -8.79
N PHE A 97 17.58 -7.04 -7.57
CA PHE A 97 18.27 -7.50 -6.38
C PHE A 97 18.31 -9.05 -6.38
N PRO A 98 19.49 -9.68 -6.31
CA PRO A 98 19.61 -11.13 -6.34
C PRO A 98 19.10 -11.73 -5.03
N LEU A 99 17.85 -12.18 -5.02
CA LEU A 99 17.31 -12.96 -3.91
C LEU A 99 17.81 -14.42 -4.00
N PRO A 100 18.21 -15.04 -2.88
CA PRO A 100 18.59 -16.46 -2.87
C PRO A 100 17.40 -17.34 -3.27
N PHE A 101 17.69 -18.50 -3.85
CA PHE A 101 16.66 -19.48 -4.14
C PHE A 101 16.06 -20.03 -2.84
N MET A 102 14.77 -20.36 -2.87
CA MET A 102 14.05 -20.87 -1.71
C MET A 102 14.72 -22.13 -1.15
N ASP A 103 15.17 -23.04 -2.01
CA ASP A 103 15.81 -24.30 -1.60
C ASP A 103 17.10 -24.05 -0.80
N GLN A 104 17.92 -23.09 -1.21
CA GLN A 104 19.14 -22.71 -0.49
C GLN A 104 18.85 -22.16 0.90
N MET A 105 17.74 -21.41 1.04
CA MET A 105 17.30 -20.94 2.36
C MET A 105 16.78 -22.08 3.23
N LEU A 106 16.02 -23.01 2.65
CA LEU A 106 15.44 -24.15 3.35
C LEU A 106 16.49 -25.15 3.82
N GLU A 107 17.50 -25.46 3.00
CA GLU A 107 18.62 -26.32 3.39
C GLU A 107 19.35 -25.78 4.63
N ARG A 108 19.65 -24.48 4.64
CA ARG A 108 20.27 -23.81 5.80
C ARG A 108 19.37 -23.80 7.03
N LEU A 109 18.05 -23.73 6.82
CA LEU A 109 17.08 -23.69 7.91
C LEU A 109 16.99 -25.08 8.57
N ALA A 110 16.92 -26.14 7.77
CA ALA A 110 16.67 -27.53 8.19
C ALA A 110 17.69 -28.11 9.19
N GLU A 111 18.90 -27.54 9.25
CA GLU A 111 19.96 -27.94 10.19
C GLU A 111 19.73 -27.44 11.63
N ASN A 112 18.64 -26.71 11.90
CA ASN A 112 18.36 -26.11 13.22
C ASN A 112 17.19 -26.80 13.95
N GLU A 113 17.31 -26.91 15.27
CA GLU A 113 16.29 -27.52 16.15
C GLU A 113 15.15 -26.53 16.51
N TYR A 114 15.41 -25.22 16.48
CA TYR A 114 14.46 -24.18 16.88
C TYR A 114 14.35 -23.08 15.83
N TYR A 115 13.11 -22.62 15.60
CA TYR A 115 12.80 -21.58 14.61
C TYR A 115 12.09 -20.40 15.27
N CYS A 116 12.55 -19.20 14.97
CA CYS A 116 11.92 -17.95 15.39
C CYS A 116 11.54 -17.13 14.15
N PHE A 117 10.27 -16.72 14.06
CA PHE A 117 9.79 -15.85 13.00
C PHE A 117 9.63 -14.44 13.54
N LEU A 118 10.24 -13.47 12.85
CA LEU A 118 10.11 -12.04 13.15
C LEU A 118 9.35 -11.37 12.02
N ASP A 119 8.31 -10.63 12.36
CA ASP A 119 7.59 -9.78 11.40
C ASP A 119 8.16 -8.36 11.42
N GLY A 120 8.65 -7.91 10.27
CA GLY A 120 9.08 -6.53 10.05
C GLY A 120 7.88 -5.61 9.95
N PHE A 121 7.17 -5.40 11.06
CA PHE A 121 5.92 -4.64 11.08
C PHE A 121 6.10 -3.28 10.42
N SER A 122 5.32 -3.03 9.36
CA SER A 122 5.37 -1.77 8.61
C SER A 122 6.76 -1.44 8.06
N GLY A 123 7.59 -2.44 7.71
CA GLY A 123 8.98 -2.27 7.31
C GLY A 123 9.22 -1.24 6.19
N TYR A 124 8.27 -1.07 5.26
CA TYR A 124 8.36 -0.03 4.23
C TYR A 124 8.47 1.40 4.77
N PHE A 125 7.82 1.70 5.90
CA PHE A 125 7.85 3.04 6.52
C PHE A 125 9.14 3.28 7.34
N GLN A 126 9.95 2.25 7.56
CA GLN A 126 11.21 2.35 8.31
C GLN A 126 12.39 2.71 7.41
N SER A 127 12.29 2.42 6.11
CA SER A 127 13.34 2.74 5.14
C SER A 127 13.18 4.17 4.64
N PRO A 128 14.19 5.05 4.80
CA PRO A 128 14.10 6.42 4.33
C PRO A 128 14.15 6.48 2.80
N ILE A 129 13.45 7.46 2.23
CA ILE A 129 13.53 7.82 0.81
C ILE A 129 14.67 8.83 0.64
N ASP A 130 15.35 8.80 -0.51
CA ASP A 130 16.38 9.78 -0.83
C ASP A 130 15.74 11.17 -0.93
N PRO A 131 16.25 12.22 -0.27
CA PRO A 131 15.63 13.55 -0.29
C PRO A 131 15.56 14.21 -1.67
N ARG A 132 16.26 13.67 -2.67
CA ARG A 132 16.25 14.16 -4.06
C ARG A 132 15.20 13.48 -4.93
N ASP A 133 14.59 12.41 -4.44
CA ASP A 133 13.49 11.69 -5.11
C ASP A 133 12.13 12.15 -4.54
#